data_AF-U1ZT90-F1
#
_entry.id   AF-U1ZT90-F1
#
_cell.length_a   1.000
_cell.length_b   1.000
_cell.length_c   1.000
_cell.angle_alpha   90.00
_cell.angle_beta   90.00
_cell.angle_gamma   90.00
#
_symmetry.space_group_name_H-M   'P 1'
#
loop_
_entity.id
_entity.type
_entity.pdbx_description
1 polymer ?
#
loop_
_entity_poly.entity_id
_entity_poly.type
_entity_poly.pdbx_seq_one_letter_code
_entity_poly.pdbx_strand_id
1 'polypeptide(L)'
;MFDFANSGYTTVVITAVFNAYFVAVVAGGQPWGTLAWTSAIALSYALVILSAPLLGAYADALACKKRLLLVSALGCILFTAGLALAGPDTLVVALIFIVLSNFCFGTGENLIAAFLPELARREALGRVSGWGWGFGYIGGLVSLGACLAYVTWAQAQGQSAEQFVPACMLITAALFAIACTPTFLFLRERS
;
A
#
# COMPACT_ATOMS: atom_id res chain seq x y z
N MET A 1 -0.94 4.18 13.26
CA MET A 1 0.30 3.54 12.78
C MET A 1 0.06 2.75 11.51
N PHE A 2 -1.05 2.01 11.40
CA PHE A 2 -1.45 1.45 10.12
C PHE A 2 -1.73 2.53 9.05
N ASP A 3 -2.45 3.62 9.39
CA ASP A 3 -2.65 4.76 8.46
C ASP A 3 -1.33 5.38 7.97
N PHE A 4 -0.28 5.38 8.81
CA PHE A 4 1.07 5.81 8.44
C PHE A 4 1.67 4.89 7.37
N ALA A 5 1.56 3.57 7.56
CA ALA A 5 2.02 2.58 6.59
C ALA A 5 1.26 2.72 5.25
N ASN A 6 -0.06 2.84 5.33
CA ASN A 6 -0.96 2.98 4.19
C ASN A 6 -0.70 4.25 3.39
N SER A 7 -0.53 5.38 4.07
CA SER A 7 -0.17 6.63 3.38
C SER A 7 1.21 6.56 2.73
N GLY A 8 2.16 5.85 3.33
CA GLY A 8 3.48 5.60 2.71
C GLY A 8 3.34 4.84 1.39
N TYR A 9 2.60 3.74 1.39
CA TYR A 9 2.31 2.95 0.20
C TYR A 9 1.63 3.78 -0.90
N THR A 10 0.52 4.46 -0.59
CA THR A 10 -0.21 5.23 -1.61
C THR A 10 0.64 6.35 -2.20
N THR A 11 1.40 7.05 -1.36
CA THR A 11 2.26 8.14 -1.82
C THR A 11 3.33 7.62 -2.78
N VAL A 12 4.11 6.61 -2.37
CA VAL A 12 5.26 6.15 -3.16
C VAL A 12 4.82 5.30 -4.35
N VAL A 13 3.92 4.35 -4.14
CA VAL A 13 3.54 3.35 -5.15
C VAL A 13 2.46 3.89 -6.08
N ILE A 14 1.36 4.39 -5.51
CA ILE A 14 0.18 4.74 -6.32
C ILE A 14 0.33 6.11 -6.99
N THR A 15 0.90 7.10 -6.29
CA THR A 15 0.89 8.49 -6.79
C THR A 15 2.18 8.92 -7.46
N ALA A 16 3.34 8.72 -6.83
CA ALA A 16 4.56 9.43 -7.21
C ALA A 16 5.58 8.58 -7.97
N VAL A 17 6.17 7.56 -7.32
CA VAL A 17 7.39 6.90 -7.82
C VAL A 17 7.05 5.76 -8.78
N PHE A 18 6.30 4.76 -8.31
CA PHE A 18 6.07 3.57 -9.12
C PHE A 18 5.13 3.82 -10.30
N ASN A 19 4.11 4.67 -10.14
CA ASN A 19 3.25 5.12 -11.25
C ASN A 19 4.07 5.73 -12.40
N ALA A 20 4.93 6.70 -12.10
CA ALA A 20 5.77 7.34 -13.12
C ALA A 20 6.73 6.32 -13.78
N TYR A 21 7.32 5.43 -12.99
CA TYR A 21 8.16 4.35 -13.48
C TYR A 21 7.41 3.36 -14.37
N PHE A 22 6.19 2.99 -14.00
CA PHE A 22 5.36 2.08 -14.78
C PHE A 22 5.08 2.65 -16.17
N VAL A 23 4.67 3.92 -16.24
CA VAL A 23 4.36 4.54 -17.54
C VAL A 23 5.62 4.75 -18.38
N ALA A 24 6.71 5.26 -17.77
CA ALA A 24 7.92 5.61 -18.51
C ALA A 24 8.76 4.40 -18.92
N VAL A 25 8.91 3.41 -18.04
CA VAL A 25 9.85 2.30 -18.21
C VAL A 25 9.11 0.99 -18.52
N VAL A 26 8.18 0.58 -17.67
CA VAL A 26 7.50 -0.72 -17.84
C VAL A 26 6.63 -0.75 -19.10
N ALA A 27 5.89 0.32 -19.35
CA ALA A 27 5.11 0.51 -20.57
C ALA A 27 5.92 1.17 -21.70
N GLY A 28 7.22 1.44 -21.50
CA GLY A 28 8.10 2.02 -22.51
C GLY A 28 7.63 3.37 -23.08
N GLY A 29 6.96 4.19 -22.27
CA GLY A 29 6.43 5.50 -22.70
C GLY A 29 5.30 5.41 -23.74
N GLN A 30 4.67 4.25 -23.90
CA GLN A 30 3.61 4.06 -24.87
C GLN A 30 2.35 4.85 -24.49
N PRO A 31 1.55 5.35 -25.46
CA PRO A 31 0.35 6.13 -25.19
C PRO A 31 -0.70 5.39 -24.34
N TRP A 32 -0.71 4.06 -24.40
CA TRP A 32 -1.62 3.22 -23.62
C TRP A 32 -1.13 2.96 -22.18
N GLY A 33 0.09 3.36 -21.81
CA GLY A 33 0.68 3.07 -20.50
C GLY A 33 -0.17 3.58 -19.33
N THR A 34 -0.65 4.82 -19.43
CA THR A 34 -1.57 5.41 -18.43
C THR A 34 -2.91 4.67 -18.36
N LEU A 35 -3.43 4.21 -19.50
CA LEU A 35 -4.67 3.42 -19.54
C LEU A 35 -4.46 2.06 -18.86
N ALA A 36 -3.34 1.39 -19.11
CA ALA A 36 -3.01 0.12 -18.46
C ALA A 36 -2.87 0.29 -16.93
N TRP A 37 -2.16 1.34 -16.50
CA TRP A 37 -2.02 1.68 -15.08
C TRP A 37 -3.38 1.89 -14.40
N THR A 38 -4.19 2.81 -14.94
CA THR A 38 -5.50 3.14 -14.36
C THR A 38 -6.47 1.96 -14.39
N SER A 39 -6.42 1.14 -15.44
CA SER A 39 -7.20 -0.10 -15.54
C SER A 39 -6.79 -1.13 -14.49
N ALA A 40 -5.49 -1.24 -14.19
CA ALA A 40 -5.00 -2.13 -13.13
C ALA A 40 -5.51 -1.69 -11.74
N ILE A 41 -5.43 -0.39 -11.45
CA ILE A 41 -5.98 0.17 -10.21
C ILE A 41 -7.50 -0.03 -10.13
N ALA A 42 -8.22 0.21 -11.23
CA ALA A 42 -9.67 -0.01 -11.30
C ALA A 42 -10.05 -1.48 -11.07
N LEU A 43 -9.32 -2.41 -11.70
CA LEU A 43 -9.51 -3.85 -11.50
C LEU A 43 -9.28 -4.24 -10.03
N SER A 44 -8.21 -3.72 -9.42
CA SER A 44 -7.92 -3.94 -8.01
C SER A 44 -9.07 -3.46 -7.11
N TYR A 45 -9.59 -2.26 -7.32
CA TYR A 45 -10.75 -1.77 -6.55
C TYR A 45 -12.04 -2.55 -6.83
N ALA A 46 -12.26 -3.00 -8.07
CA ALA A 46 -13.39 -3.89 -8.38
C ALA A 46 -13.31 -5.18 -7.56
N LEU A 47 -12.12 -5.79 -7.45
CA LEU A 47 -11.90 -6.96 -6.59
C LEU A 47 -12.17 -6.64 -5.11
N VAL A 48 -11.73 -5.47 -4.61
CA VAL A 48 -12.00 -5.04 -3.24
C VAL A 48 -13.51 -4.92 -3.01
N ILE A 49 -14.26 -4.27 -3.90
CA ILE A 49 -15.71 -4.10 -3.78
C ILE A 49 -16.42 -5.46 -3.79
N LEU A 50 -16.02 -6.38 -4.66
CA LEU A 50 -16.63 -7.70 -4.77
C LEU A 50 -16.31 -8.59 -3.56
N SER A 51 -15.12 -8.47 -2.99
CA SER A 51 -14.68 -9.28 -1.84
C SER A 51 -15.11 -8.70 -0.48
N ALA A 52 -15.35 -7.39 -0.38
CA ALA A 52 -15.66 -6.72 0.88
C ALA A 52 -16.86 -7.31 1.65
N PRO A 53 -18.02 -7.63 1.02
CA PRO A 53 -19.15 -8.23 1.74
C PRO A 53 -18.81 -9.61 2.31
N LEU A 54 -18.09 -10.43 1.53
CA LEU A 54 -17.70 -11.78 1.94
C LEU A 54 -16.68 -11.73 3.08
N LEU A 55 -15.65 -10.87 2.95
CA LEU A 55 -14.62 -10.70 3.97
C LEU A 55 -15.20 -10.08 5.24
N GLY A 56 -16.11 -9.11 5.15
CA GLY A 56 -16.79 -8.53 6.29
C GLY A 56 -17.63 -9.55 7.05
N ALA A 57 -18.49 -10.29 6.34
CA ALA A 57 -19.29 -11.36 6.94
C ALA A 57 -18.43 -12.44 7.59
N TYR A 58 -17.34 -12.85 6.95
CA TYR A 58 -16.38 -13.81 7.49
C TYR A 58 -15.67 -13.28 8.74
N ALA A 59 -15.28 -12.00 8.73
CA ALA A 59 -14.61 -11.35 9.85
C ALA A 59 -15.53 -11.23 11.08
N ASP A 60 -16.79 -10.88 10.86
CA ASP A 60 -17.79 -10.77 11.92
C ASP A 60 -18.21 -12.14 12.47
N ALA A 61 -18.40 -13.14 11.60
CA ALA A 61 -18.83 -14.48 12.02
C ALA A 61 -17.76 -15.23 12.83
N LEU A 62 -16.48 -15.02 12.53
CA LEU A 62 -15.37 -15.73 13.17
C LEU A 62 -14.55 -14.86 14.13
N ALA A 63 -14.99 -13.62 14.38
CA ALA A 63 -14.28 -12.64 15.20
C ALA A 63 -12.77 -12.53 14.85
N CYS A 64 -12.43 -12.66 13.56
CA CYS A 64 -11.04 -12.82 13.09
C CYS A 64 -10.49 -11.59 12.35
N LYS A 65 -11.10 -10.41 12.60
CA LYS A 65 -10.73 -9.14 11.95
C LYS A 65 -9.23 -8.86 12.06
N LYS A 66 -8.57 -9.18 13.18
CA LYS A 66 -7.14 -8.88 13.38
C LYS A 66 -6.29 -9.77 12.49
N ARG A 67 -6.66 -11.05 12.38
CA ARG A 67 -5.99 -12.02 11.51
C ARG A 67 -6.13 -11.63 10.05
N LEU A 68 -7.32 -11.22 9.60
CA LEU A 68 -7.53 -10.75 8.23
C LEU A 68 -6.70 -9.50 7.93
N LEU A 69 -6.64 -8.55 8.88
CA LEU A 69 -5.83 -7.34 8.74
C LEU A 69 -4.34 -7.69 8.65
N LEU A 70 -3.88 -8.70 9.39
CA LEU A 70 -2.50 -9.18 9.30
C LEU A 70 -2.21 -9.80 7.93
N VAL A 71 -3.11 -10.64 7.43
CA VAL A 71 -2.96 -11.27 6.10
C VAL A 71 -2.95 -10.21 5.01
N SER A 72 -3.83 -9.20 5.07
CA SER A 72 -3.84 -8.12 4.09
C SER A 72 -2.58 -7.26 4.18
N ALA A 73 -2.09 -6.95 5.38
CA ALA A 73 -0.84 -6.21 5.56
C ALA A 73 0.37 -6.98 5.02
N LEU A 74 0.51 -8.26 5.35
CA LEU A 74 1.58 -9.11 4.85
C LEU A 74 1.52 -9.26 3.32
N GLY A 75 0.32 -9.42 2.76
CA GLY A 75 0.12 -9.43 1.32
C GLY A 75 0.55 -8.11 0.68
N CYS A 76 0.15 -6.97 1.27
CA CYS A 76 0.54 -5.64 0.79
C CYS A 76 2.07 -5.48 0.78
N ILE A 77 2.75 -5.86 1.87
CA ILE A 77 4.21 -5.79 1.99
C ILE A 77 4.87 -6.69 0.93
N LEU A 78 4.45 -7.95 0.83
CA LEU A 78 5.03 -8.93 -0.08
C LEU A 78 4.86 -8.51 -1.54
N PHE A 79 3.65 -8.11 -1.94
CA PHE A 79 3.38 -7.71 -3.32
C PHE A 79 4.00 -6.36 -3.65
N THR A 80 4.14 -5.44 -2.69
CA THR A 80 4.90 -4.20 -2.87
C THR A 80 6.38 -4.51 -3.08
N ALA A 81 6.97 -5.42 -2.30
CA ALA A 81 8.34 -5.88 -2.55
C ALA A 81 8.47 -6.56 -3.92
N GLY A 82 7.44 -7.32 -4.35
CA GLY A 82 7.37 -7.93 -5.68
C GLY A 82 7.38 -6.93 -6.83
N LEU A 83 6.93 -5.68 -6.63
CA LEU A 83 7.07 -4.61 -7.62
C LEU A 83 8.54 -4.29 -7.95
N ALA A 84 9.49 -4.67 -7.09
CA ALA A 84 10.92 -4.57 -7.39
C ALA A 84 11.36 -5.44 -8.59
N LEU A 85 10.54 -6.42 -8.99
CA LEU A 85 10.77 -7.24 -10.18
C LEU A 85 10.28 -6.56 -11.48
N ALA A 86 9.65 -5.39 -11.38
CA ALA A 86 9.18 -4.65 -12.53
C ALA A 86 10.33 -3.88 -13.21
N GLY A 87 10.43 -4.04 -14.52
CA GLY A 87 11.35 -3.38 -15.43
C GLY A 87 10.87 -3.44 -16.89
N PRO A 88 11.75 -3.17 -17.86
CA PRO A 88 11.44 -3.30 -19.29
C PRO A 88 10.92 -4.70 -19.60
N ASP A 89 9.93 -4.79 -20.49
CA ASP A 89 9.33 -6.05 -20.96
C ASP A 89 8.66 -6.93 -19.87
N THR A 90 8.46 -6.40 -18.65
CA THR A 90 7.80 -7.14 -17.54
C THR A 90 6.38 -6.66 -17.24
N LEU A 91 5.68 -6.11 -18.24
CA LEU A 91 4.35 -5.49 -18.08
C LEU A 91 3.37 -6.36 -17.27
N VAL A 92 3.26 -7.64 -17.60
CA VAL A 92 2.34 -8.56 -16.92
C VAL A 92 2.71 -8.75 -15.45
N VAL A 93 4.00 -8.83 -15.14
CA VAL A 93 4.50 -8.97 -13.75
C VAL A 93 4.15 -7.72 -12.95
N ALA A 94 4.42 -6.54 -13.50
CA ALA A 94 4.09 -5.27 -12.87
C ALA A 94 2.57 -5.13 -12.62
N LEU A 95 1.75 -5.50 -13.61
CA LEU A 95 0.29 -5.49 -13.51
C LEU A 95 -0.24 -6.44 -12.42
N ILE A 96 0.28 -7.66 -12.34
CA ILE A 96 -0.13 -8.61 -11.30
C ILE A 96 0.21 -8.07 -9.91
N PHE A 97 1.46 -7.66 -9.70
CA PHE A 97 1.89 -7.17 -8.39
C PHE A 97 1.21 -5.87 -7.97
N ILE A 98 0.92 -4.94 -8.90
CA ILE A 98 0.22 -3.70 -8.55
C ILE A 98 -1.24 -3.98 -8.20
N VAL A 99 -1.91 -4.87 -8.93
CA VAL A 99 -3.30 -5.26 -8.65
C VAL A 99 -3.39 -5.91 -7.27
N LEU A 100 -2.50 -6.87 -6.99
CA LEU A 100 -2.49 -7.61 -5.72
C LEU A 100 -2.09 -6.73 -4.53
N SER A 101 -1.04 -5.90 -4.66
CA SER A 101 -0.63 -4.99 -3.58
C SER A 101 -1.73 -3.98 -3.26
N ASN A 102 -2.35 -3.36 -4.28
CA ASN A 102 -3.41 -2.39 -4.09
C ASN A 102 -4.70 -3.03 -3.55
N PHE A 103 -4.95 -4.30 -3.90
CA PHE A 103 -6.09 -5.07 -3.39
C PHE A 103 -5.92 -5.37 -1.89
N CYS A 104 -4.72 -5.80 -1.50
CA CYS A 104 -4.37 -6.02 -0.10
C CYS A 104 -4.42 -4.73 0.72
N PHE A 105 -3.93 -3.62 0.16
CA PHE A 105 -4.05 -2.28 0.73
C PHE A 105 -5.52 -1.90 0.96
N GLY A 106 -6.36 -1.95 -0.08
CA GLY A 106 -7.77 -1.56 0.01
C GLY A 106 -8.58 -2.47 0.95
N THR A 107 -8.25 -3.76 1.00
CA THR A 107 -8.83 -4.68 1.98
C THR A 107 -8.42 -4.30 3.41
N GLY A 108 -7.15 -3.94 3.62
CA GLY A 108 -6.65 -3.48 4.91
C GLY A 108 -7.35 -2.21 5.40
N GLU A 109 -7.52 -1.22 4.51
CA GLU A 109 -8.28 0.01 4.80
C GLU A 109 -9.72 -0.29 5.24
N ASN A 110 -10.44 -1.16 4.51
CA ASN A 110 -11.79 -1.57 4.87
C ASN A 110 -11.84 -2.25 6.25
N LEU A 111 -10.87 -3.12 6.56
CA LEU A 111 -10.82 -3.80 7.85
C LEU A 111 -10.52 -2.84 9.01
N ILE A 112 -9.64 -1.85 8.81
CA ILE A 112 -9.35 -0.82 9.83
C ILE A 112 -10.56 0.07 10.07
N ALA A 113 -11.24 0.47 8.99
CA ALA A 113 -12.47 1.23 9.09
C ALA A 113 -13.54 0.45 9.89
N ALA A 114 -13.62 -0.87 9.69
CA ALA A 114 -14.52 -1.74 10.45
C ALA A 114 -14.12 -1.88 11.94
N PHE A 115 -12.85 -1.74 12.29
CA PHE A 115 -12.37 -1.72 13.68
C PHE A 115 -12.62 -0.39 14.40
N LEU A 116 -12.74 0.72 13.66
CA LEU A 116 -12.80 2.06 14.25
C LEU A 116 -13.97 2.26 15.25
N PRO A 117 -15.21 1.77 14.99
CA PRO A 117 -16.31 1.85 15.95
C PRO A 117 -16.09 1.04 17.23
N GLU A 118 -15.25 0.00 17.18
CA GLU A 118 -14.92 -0.83 18.35
C GLU A 118 -13.83 -0.19 19.22
N LEU A 119 -12.95 0.62 18.61
CA LEU A 119 -11.80 1.23 19.27
C LEU A 119 -12.10 2.58 19.93
N ALA A 120 -13.13 3.30 19.48
CA ALA A 120 -13.44 4.65 19.99
C ALA A 120 -14.93 4.82 20.33
N ARG A 121 -15.21 5.56 21.41
CA ARG A 121 -16.58 6.01 21.73
C ARG A 121 -17.08 6.97 20.64
N ARG A 122 -18.39 6.99 20.39
CA ARG A 122 -19.01 7.78 19.32
C ARG A 122 -18.60 9.26 19.34
N GLU A 123 -18.44 9.86 20.52
CA GLU A 123 -18.05 11.27 20.64
C GLU A 123 -16.57 11.55 20.28
N ALA A 124 -15.70 10.53 20.34
CA ALA A 124 -14.26 10.65 20.09
C ALA A 124 -13.82 10.17 18.70
N LEU A 125 -14.72 9.54 17.93
CA LEU A 125 -14.42 8.98 16.61
C LEU A 125 -13.76 10.00 15.67
N GLY A 126 -14.34 11.19 15.54
CA GLY A 126 -13.81 12.23 14.65
C GLY A 126 -12.40 12.68 15.04
N ARG A 127 -12.12 12.78 16.35
CA ARG A 127 -10.80 13.17 16.84
C ARG A 127 -9.77 12.08 16.59
N VAL A 128 -10.10 10.82 16.92
CA VAL A 128 -9.21 9.66 16.70
C VAL A 128 -8.90 9.47 15.22
N SER A 129 -9.90 9.58 14.35
CA SER A 129 -9.71 9.56 12.90
C SER A 129 -8.81 10.70 12.42
N GLY A 130 -8.98 11.91 12.96
CA GLY A 130 -8.13 13.07 12.62
C GLY A 130 -6.66 12.86 13.00
N TRP A 131 -6.38 12.28 14.17
CA TRP A 131 -5.03 11.88 14.55
C TRP A 131 -4.48 10.81 13.61
N GLY A 132 -5.28 9.79 13.26
CA GLY A 132 -4.92 8.76 12.29
C GLY A 132 -4.47 9.34 10.95
N TRP A 133 -5.27 10.26 10.41
CA TRP A 133 -4.95 11.00 9.18
C TRP A 133 -3.69 11.86 9.27
N GLY A 134 -3.52 12.61 10.38
CA GLY A 134 -2.32 13.42 10.60
C GLY A 134 -1.05 12.57 10.65
N PHE A 135 -1.07 11.45 11.38
CA PHE A 135 0.03 10.49 11.37
C PHE A 135 0.19 9.81 10.02
N GLY A 136 -0.91 9.57 9.29
CA GLY A 136 -0.92 9.11 7.90
C GLY A 136 -0.03 9.97 7.02
N TYR A 137 -0.32 11.28 6.95
CA TYR A 137 0.45 12.21 6.14
C TYR A 137 1.95 12.23 6.48
N ILE A 138 2.30 12.15 7.76
CA ILE A 138 3.70 12.04 8.17
C ILE A 138 4.32 10.77 7.58
N GLY A 139 3.60 9.65 7.56
CA GLY A 139 4.05 8.41 6.94
C GLY A 139 4.24 8.50 5.43
N GLY A 140 3.33 9.17 4.74
CA GLY A 140 3.48 9.50 3.32
C GLY A 140 4.76 10.31 3.06
N LEU A 141 4.97 11.39 3.82
CA LEU A 141 6.13 12.27 3.69
C LEU A 141 7.44 11.56 4.03
N VAL A 142 7.48 10.76 5.09
CA VAL A 142 8.68 10.00 5.48
C VAL A 142 9.03 8.97 4.41
N SER A 143 8.04 8.23 3.91
CA SER A 143 8.27 7.20 2.88
C SER A 143 8.73 7.81 1.56
N LEU A 144 8.07 8.89 1.12
CA LEU A 144 8.44 9.61 -0.08
C LEU A 144 9.80 10.28 0.08
N GLY A 145 10.06 10.95 1.21
CA GLY A 145 11.35 11.58 1.50
C GLY A 145 12.50 10.60 1.50
N ALA A 146 12.33 9.42 2.12
CA ALA A 146 13.31 8.35 2.10
C ALA A 146 13.58 7.82 0.68
N CYS A 147 12.53 7.61 -0.11
CA CYS A 147 12.67 7.18 -1.50
C CYS A 147 13.37 8.26 -2.35
N LEU A 148 12.98 9.53 -2.22
CA LEU A 148 13.60 10.63 -2.96
C LEU A 148 15.06 10.83 -2.58
N ALA A 149 15.41 10.73 -1.30
CA ALA A 149 16.81 10.80 -0.85
C ALA A 149 17.65 9.66 -1.47
N TYR A 150 17.07 8.46 -1.58
CA TYR A 150 17.74 7.35 -2.26
C TYR A 150 17.86 7.59 -3.77
N VAL A 151 16.79 8.05 -4.43
CA VAL A 151 16.77 8.36 -5.86
C VAL A 151 17.81 9.41 -6.21
N THR A 152 17.91 10.50 -5.46
CA THR A 152 18.89 11.56 -5.73
C THR A 152 20.32 11.07 -5.57
N TRP A 153 20.59 10.26 -4.55
CA TRP A 153 21.89 9.61 -4.35
C TRP A 153 22.24 8.62 -5.48
N ALA A 154 21.26 7.84 -5.95
CA ALA A 154 21.47 6.87 -7.03
C ALA A 154 21.68 7.58 -8.39
N GLN A 155 20.92 8.62 -8.67
CA GLN A 155 21.08 9.45 -9.87
C GLN A 155 22.45 10.16 -9.89
N ALA A 156 22.96 10.61 -8.74
CA ALA A 156 24.29 11.20 -8.63
C ALA A 156 25.42 10.20 -8.98
N GLN A 157 25.15 8.90 -8.89
CA GLN A 157 26.06 7.83 -9.32
C GLN A 157 25.80 7.35 -10.75
N GLY A 158 24.89 7.98 -11.48
CA GLY A 158 24.54 7.61 -12.85
C GLY A 158 23.61 6.40 -12.97
N GLN A 159 22.95 5.98 -11.88
CA GLN A 159 22.00 4.87 -11.94
C GLN A 159 20.71 5.25 -12.69
N SER A 160 20.16 4.30 -13.46
CA SER A 160 18.89 4.46 -14.16
C SER A 160 17.69 4.17 -13.26
N ALA A 161 16.50 4.56 -13.70
CA ALA A 161 15.25 4.30 -12.97
C ALA A 161 14.99 2.80 -12.72
N GLU A 162 15.44 1.95 -13.63
CA GLU A 162 15.37 0.49 -13.50
C GLU A 162 16.17 -0.05 -12.31
N GLN A 163 17.19 0.69 -11.89
CA GLN A 163 18.06 0.28 -10.78
C GLN A 163 17.54 0.84 -9.46
N PHE A 164 17.15 2.11 -9.44
CA PHE A 164 16.77 2.76 -8.17
C PHE A 164 15.31 2.57 -7.76
N VAL A 165 14.37 2.39 -8.70
CA VAL A 165 12.94 2.24 -8.36
C VAL A 165 12.65 0.93 -7.62
N PRO A 166 13.24 -0.23 -8.00
CA PRO A 166 13.12 -1.46 -7.21
C PRO A 166 13.52 -1.27 -5.74
N ALA A 167 14.60 -0.54 -5.48
CA ALA A 167 15.02 -0.22 -4.11
C ALA A 167 13.99 0.64 -3.37
N CYS A 168 13.37 1.62 -4.04
CA CYS A 168 12.26 2.38 -3.45
C CYS A 168 11.07 1.49 -3.07
N MET A 169 10.75 0.47 -3.87
CA MET A 169 9.68 -0.49 -3.54
C MET A 169 10.03 -1.31 -2.29
N LEU A 170 11.28 -1.76 -2.17
CA LEU A 170 11.76 -2.46 -0.99
C LEU A 170 11.81 -1.56 0.26
N ILE A 171 12.26 -0.31 0.12
CA ILE A 171 12.21 0.69 1.20
C ILE A 171 10.77 0.91 1.66
N THR A 172 9.84 1.07 0.72
CA THR A 172 8.42 1.27 1.04
C THR A 172 7.84 0.05 1.74
N ALA A 173 8.13 -1.16 1.26
CA ALA A 173 7.69 -2.40 1.90
C ALA A 173 8.26 -2.55 3.32
N ALA A 174 9.53 -2.23 3.52
CA ALA A 174 10.18 -2.26 4.84
C ALA A 174 9.58 -1.22 5.80
N LEU A 175 9.39 0.01 5.34
CA LEU A 175 8.74 1.06 6.14
C LEU A 175 7.31 0.69 6.49
N PHE A 176 6.56 0.09 5.55
CA PHE A 176 5.23 -0.44 5.82
C PHE A 176 5.27 -1.49 6.92
N ALA A 177 6.16 -2.48 6.81
CA ALA A 177 6.32 -3.55 7.80
C ALA A 177 6.67 -3.00 9.19
N ILE A 178 7.60 -2.05 9.27
CA ILE A 178 7.99 -1.39 10.51
C ILE A 178 6.80 -0.62 11.10
N ALA A 179 6.09 0.16 10.28
CA ALA A 179 4.98 0.99 10.72
C ALA A 179 3.76 0.17 11.14
N CYS A 180 3.48 -0.97 10.51
CA CYS A 180 2.36 -1.83 10.89
C CYS A 180 2.66 -2.71 12.11
N THR A 181 3.93 -2.94 12.45
CA THR A 181 4.34 -3.82 13.56
C THR A 181 3.71 -3.44 14.91
N PRO A 182 3.75 -2.16 15.36
CA PRO A 182 3.12 -1.78 16.62
C PRO A 182 1.61 -1.97 16.62
N THR A 183 0.94 -1.79 15.48
CA THR A 183 -0.48 -2.11 15.37
C THR A 183 -0.73 -3.57 15.73
N PHE A 184 0.04 -4.53 15.21
CA PHE A 184 -0.20 -5.94 15.52
C PHE A 184 0.27 -6.37 16.93
N LEU A 185 1.31 -5.73 17.47
CA LEU A 185 1.79 -5.98 18.82
C LEU A 185 0.82 -5.45 19.90
N PHE A 186 0.23 -4.26 19.69
CA PHE A 186 -0.61 -3.61 20.71
C PHE A 186 -2.11 -3.79 20.51
N LEU A 187 -2.58 -4.08 19.29
CA LEU A 187 -4.00 -4.34 19.04
C LEU A 187 -4.38 -5.67 19.68
N ARG A 188 -5.17 -5.62 20.76
CA ARG A 188 -5.75 -6.81 21.38
C ARG A 188 -7.03 -7.17 20.65
N GLU A 189 -7.13 -8.40 20.16
CA GLU A 189 -8.38 -8.96 19.67
C GLU A 189 -9.25 -9.23 20.91
N ARG A 190 -10.46 -8.66 20.97
CA ARG A 190 -11.42 -9.03 22.01
C ARG A 190 -12.05 -10.35 21.57
N SER A 191 -11.66 -11.43 22.23
CA SER A 191 -12.35 -12.73 22.21
C SER A 191 -13.72 -12.64 22.85
#